data_AF-A0A377NLP7-F1
#
_entry.id   AF-A0A377NLP7-F1
#
_cell.length_a   1.000
_cell.length_b   1.000
_cell.length_c   1.000
_cell.angle_alpha   90.00
_cell.angle_beta   90.00
_cell.angle_gamma   90.00
#
_symmetry.space_group_name_H-M   'P 1'
#
loop_
_entity.id
_entity.type
_entity.pdbx_description
1 polymer ?
#
loop_
_entity_poly.entity_id
_entity_poly.type
_entity_poly.pdbx_seq_one_letter_code
_entity_poly.pdbx_strand_id
1 'polypeptide(L)'
;MALILGLTDDGNGIPRGPLAPLLIGILIAVIGASMGPLTGFALNPARDFGPKLFAYFAGWGKVAFTGARDIPYFLVPIFGPLIGASLGAVGYKTLVGRHLPYEINEEAEEKAAQQASKQRKA
;
A
#
# COMPACT_ATOMS: atom_id res chain seq x y z
N MET A 1 1.95 3.88 -0.11
CA MET A 1 1.50 3.31 -1.41
C MET A 1 2.65 3.15 -2.41
N ALA A 2 3.50 4.16 -2.63
CA ALA A 2 4.56 4.10 -3.64
C ALA A 2 5.42 2.82 -3.63
N LEU A 3 6.00 2.45 -2.48
CA LEU A 3 6.83 1.24 -2.37
C LEU A 3 6.04 -0.07 -2.44
N ILE A 4 4.77 -0.07 -2.04
CA ILE A 4 3.91 -1.25 -2.24
C ILE A 4 3.76 -1.49 -3.74
N LEU A 5 3.38 -0.45 -4.50
CA LEU A 5 3.29 -0.53 -5.96
C LEU A 5 4.63 -0.96 -6.58
N GLY A 6 5.74 -0.36 -6.17
CA GLY A 6 7.06 -0.72 -6.70
C GLY A 6 7.50 -2.16 -6.40
N LEU A 7 7.06 -2.74 -5.28
CA LEU A 7 7.35 -4.13 -4.92
C LEU A 7 6.41 -5.14 -5.59
N THR A 8 5.20 -4.71 -5.97
CA THR A 8 4.21 -5.56 -6.65
C THR A 8 4.13 -5.34 -8.15
N ASP A 9 4.89 -4.38 -8.69
CA ASP A 9 5.00 -4.14 -10.13
C ASP A 9 6.06 -5.07 -10.73
N ASP A 10 5.62 -6.05 -11.51
CA ASP A 10 6.49 -7.03 -12.17
C ASP A 10 7.28 -6.43 -13.34
N GLY A 11 6.88 -5.26 -13.85
CA GLY A 11 7.66 -4.51 -14.85
C GLY A 11 8.82 -3.71 -14.24
N ASN A 12 8.94 -3.69 -12.91
CA ASN A 12 9.97 -2.94 -12.20
C ASN A 12 11.18 -3.82 -11.83
N GLY A 13 11.95 -4.25 -12.82
CA GLY A 13 13.08 -5.17 -12.63
C GLY A 13 12.62 -6.61 -12.37
N ILE A 14 13.38 -7.38 -11.58
CA ILE A 14 13.06 -8.80 -11.35
C ILE A 14 11.77 -8.94 -10.49
N PRO A 15 10.75 -9.67 -10.95
CA PRO A 15 9.55 -9.98 -10.17
C PRO A 15 9.87 -10.59 -8.81
N ARG A 16 9.18 -10.12 -7.77
CA ARG A 16 9.41 -10.59 -6.38
C ARG A 16 8.59 -11.83 -6.05
N GLY A 17 7.54 -12.08 -6.82
CA GLY A 17 6.65 -13.24 -6.66
C GLY A 17 6.21 -13.45 -5.20
N PRO A 18 6.46 -14.62 -4.60
CA PRO A 18 6.02 -14.93 -3.25
C PRO A 18 6.74 -14.11 -2.16
N LEU A 19 7.84 -13.42 -2.48
CA LEU A 19 8.56 -12.58 -1.51
C LEU A 19 7.89 -11.21 -1.31
N ALA A 20 7.01 -10.77 -2.22
CA ALA A 20 6.41 -9.44 -2.13
C ALA A 20 5.70 -9.15 -0.79
N PRO A 21 4.87 -10.06 -0.22
CA PRO A 21 4.25 -9.83 1.09
C PRO A 21 5.26 -9.69 2.24
N LEU A 22 6.34 -10.49 2.23
CA LEU A 22 7.39 -10.42 3.24
C LEU A 22 8.11 -9.05 3.18
N LEU A 23 8.46 -8.61 1.97
CA LEU A 23 9.12 -7.32 1.75
C LEU A 23 8.23 -6.14 2.16
N ILE A 24 6.92 -6.23 1.94
CA ILE A 24 5.95 -5.24 2.44
C ILE A 24 5.91 -5.24 3.98
N GLY A 25 5.98 -6.41 4.62
CA GLY A 25 6.07 -6.51 6.07
C GLY A 25 7.33 -5.83 6.64
N ILE A 26 8.49 -6.10 6.05
CA ILE A 26 9.77 -5.46 6.42
C ILE A 26 9.69 -3.95 6.19
N LEU A 27 9.11 -3.50 5.08
CA LEU A 27 8.88 -2.09 4.80
C LEU A 27 8.09 -1.42 5.93
N ILE A 28 6.96 -2.01 6.33
CA ILE A 28 6.13 -1.48 7.42
C ILE A 28 6.92 -1.46 8.74
N ALA A 29 7.73 -2.51 9.02
CA ALA A 29 8.57 -2.58 10.21
C ALA A 29 9.61 -1.44 10.25
N VAL A 30 10.30 -1.16 9.14
CA VAL A 30 11.29 -0.08 9.07
C VAL A 30 10.62 1.30 9.21
N ILE A 31 9.43 1.50 8.63
CA ILE A 31 8.66 2.74 8.82
C ILE A 31 8.28 2.90 10.30
N GLY A 32 7.82 1.81 10.94
CA GLY A 32 7.48 1.81 12.36
C GLY A 32 8.68 2.09 13.26
N ALA A 33 9.83 1.48 12.98
CA ALA A 33 11.06 1.68 13.75
C ALA A 33 11.60 3.11 13.63
N SER A 34 11.55 3.70 12.44
CA SER A 34 12.10 5.04 12.19
C SER A 34 11.13 6.16 12.59
N MET A 35 9.85 6.07 12.24
CA MET A 35 8.86 7.15 12.40
C MET A 35 7.80 6.86 13.47
N GLY A 36 7.81 5.68 14.07
CA GLY A 36 6.82 5.29 15.08
C GLY A 36 6.75 6.19 16.31
N PRO A 37 7.86 6.68 16.89
CA PRO A 37 7.81 7.58 18.04
C PRO A 37 7.03 8.88 17.83
N LEU A 38 6.80 9.31 16.58
CA LEU A 38 6.08 10.54 16.29
C LEU A 38 4.56 10.40 16.38
N THR A 39 4.00 9.32 15.80
CA THR A 39 2.54 9.15 15.63
C THR A 39 2.05 7.70 15.72
N GLY A 40 2.92 6.75 16.07
CA GLY A 40 2.57 5.33 16.14
C GLY A 40 2.33 4.66 14.79
N PHE A 41 2.82 5.24 13.68
CA PHE A 41 2.76 4.71 12.31
C PHE A 41 1.38 4.14 11.92
N ALA A 42 0.31 4.90 12.19
CA ALA A 42 -1.05 4.43 11.96
C ALA A 42 -1.28 3.93 10.53
N LEU A 43 -0.87 4.70 9.52
CA LEU A 43 -0.80 4.38 8.07
C LEU A 43 -2.07 3.83 7.39
N ASN A 44 -3.11 3.49 8.15
CA ASN A 44 -4.32 2.81 7.71
C ASN A 44 -5.50 3.28 8.57
N PRO A 45 -6.52 3.92 7.97
CA PRO A 45 -7.68 4.41 8.71
C PRO A 45 -8.43 3.33 9.49
N ALA A 46 -8.59 2.12 8.94
CA ALA A 46 -9.30 1.02 9.60
C ALA A 46 -8.53 0.47 10.80
N ARG A 47 -7.20 0.38 10.68
CA ARG A 47 -6.28 -0.07 11.75
C ARG A 47 -6.28 0.84 12.97
N ASP A 48 -6.67 2.10 12.79
CA ASP A 48 -6.72 3.11 13.85
C ASP A 48 -8.15 3.36 14.35
N PHE A 49 -9.10 3.63 13.44
CA PHE A 49 -10.46 4.02 13.80
C PHE A 49 -11.25 2.87 14.45
N GLY A 50 -11.11 1.63 13.96
CA GLY A 50 -11.80 0.47 14.52
C GLY A 50 -11.48 0.25 16.00
N PRO A 51 -10.19 0.11 16.38
CA PRO A 51 -9.79 0.01 17.78
C PRO A 51 -10.18 1.23 18.64
N LYS A 52 -10.16 2.46 18.08
CA LYS A 52 -10.64 3.65 18.81
C LYS A 52 -12.13 3.62 19.09
N LEU A 53 -12.94 3.19 18.12
CA LEU A 53 -14.38 3.02 18.29
C LEU A 53 -14.68 1.96 19.36
N PHE A 54 -13.95 0.85 19.33
CA PHE A 54 -14.02 -0.15 20.40
C PHE A 54 -13.66 0.46 21.76
N ALA A 55 -12.52 1.17 21.86
CA ALA A 55 -12.08 1.79 23.11
C ALA A 55 -13.12 2.78 23.66
N TYR A 56 -13.76 3.56 22.78
CA TYR A 56 -14.85 4.47 23.15
C TYR A 56 -15.98 3.73 23.88
N PHE A 57 -16.45 2.60 23.33
CA PHE A 57 -17.49 1.77 23.95
C PHE A 57 -16.99 0.97 25.15
N ALA A 58 -15.70 0.64 25.21
CA ALA A 58 -15.06 -0.04 26.33
C ALA A 58 -14.80 0.88 27.55
N GLY A 59 -15.42 2.05 27.59
CA GLY A 59 -15.41 2.95 28.76
C GLY A 59 -14.35 4.05 28.71
N TRP A 60 -13.53 4.15 27.66
CA TRP A 60 -12.60 5.28 27.52
C TRP A 60 -13.35 6.57 27.15
N GLY A 61 -14.54 6.49 26.55
CA GLY A 61 -15.33 7.66 26.19
C GLY A 61 -14.58 8.59 25.23
N LYS A 62 -14.82 9.90 25.33
CA LYS A 62 -14.37 10.89 24.33
C LYS A 62 -12.85 10.92 24.11
N VAL A 63 -12.04 10.60 25.12
CA VAL A 63 -10.58 10.62 24.98
C VAL A 63 -10.07 9.60 23.96
N ALA A 64 -10.82 8.53 23.68
CA ALA A 64 -10.48 7.56 22.64
C ALA A 64 -10.35 8.21 21.24
N PHE A 65 -11.17 9.23 20.96
CA PHE A 65 -11.14 9.96 19.69
C PHE A 65 -10.27 11.22 19.75
N THR A 66 -10.29 11.95 20.87
CA THR A 66 -9.58 13.24 20.96
C THR A 66 -8.11 13.09 21.30
N GLY A 67 -7.71 12.03 22.01
CA GLY A 67 -6.35 11.87 22.53
C GLY A 67 -5.95 12.97 23.51
N ALA A 68 -6.92 13.56 24.22
CA ALA A 68 -6.74 14.69 25.13
C ALA A 68 -6.13 15.94 24.45
N ARG A 69 -6.49 16.17 23.17
CA ARG A 69 -6.15 17.37 22.40
C ARG A 69 -7.41 18.17 22.09
N ASP A 70 -7.25 19.48 21.86
CA ASP A 70 -8.35 20.36 21.45
C ASP A 70 -8.94 19.95 20.10
N ILE A 71 -8.05 19.63 19.16
CA ILE A 71 -8.45 19.10 17.85
C ILE A 71 -8.54 17.56 17.96
N PRO A 72 -9.67 16.95 17.58
CA PRO A 72 -9.83 15.50 17.67
C PRO A 72 -8.78 14.73 16.87
N TYR A 73 -7.88 14.04 17.57
CA TYR A 73 -6.71 13.41 16.94
C TYR A 73 -7.06 12.30 15.96
N PHE A 74 -8.22 11.62 16.10
CA PHE A 74 -8.65 10.56 15.17
C PHE A 74 -8.75 11.01 13.71
N LEU A 75 -8.86 12.32 13.44
CA LEU A 75 -8.85 12.87 12.09
C LEU A 75 -7.51 12.64 11.39
N VAL A 76 -6.39 12.70 12.12
CA VAL A 76 -5.04 12.58 11.55
C VAL A 76 -4.80 11.17 10.99
N PRO A 77 -5.04 10.07 11.73
CA PRO A 77 -4.92 8.71 11.20
C PRO A 77 -5.94 8.34 10.11
N ILE A 78 -6.99 9.13 9.89
CA ILE A 78 -7.93 8.92 8.79
C ILE A 78 -7.45 9.66 7.55
N PHE A 79 -7.37 10.98 7.60
CA PHE A 79 -7.13 11.80 6.41
C PHE A 79 -5.66 11.81 5.99
N GLY A 80 -4.73 11.76 6.95
CA GLY A 80 -3.30 11.69 6.66
C GLY A 80 -2.94 10.51 5.77
N PRO A 81 -3.30 9.26 6.15
CA PRO A 81 -3.07 8.10 5.31
C PRO A 81 -3.78 8.12 3.96
N LEU A 82 -5.02 8.61 3.87
CA LEU A 82 -5.73 8.69 2.59
C LEU A 82 -5.01 9.61 1.60
N ILE A 83 -4.68 10.82 2.04
CA ILE A 83 -3.96 11.80 1.21
C ILE A 83 -2.57 11.26 0.86
N GLY A 84 -1.83 10.75 1.85
CA GLY A 84 -0.49 10.21 1.63
C GLY A 84 -0.46 8.98 0.72
N ALA A 85 -1.47 8.11 0.80
CA ALA A 85 -1.59 6.96 -0.10
C ALA A 85 -1.86 7.40 -1.54
N SER A 86 -2.78 8.35 -1.76
CA SER A 86 -3.06 8.93 -3.08
C SER A 86 -1.83 9.60 -3.68
N LEU A 87 -1.15 10.47 -2.91
CA LEU A 87 0.08 11.12 -3.36
C LEU A 87 1.18 10.09 -3.66
N GLY A 88 1.36 9.08 -2.81
CA GLY A 88 2.33 8.02 -3.06
C GLY A 88 2.01 7.19 -4.31
N ALA A 89 0.74 6.92 -4.60
CA ALA A 89 0.33 6.19 -5.79
C ALA A 89 0.62 7.00 -7.06
N VAL A 90 0.21 8.28 -7.07
CA VAL A 90 0.48 9.20 -8.17
C VAL A 90 1.98 9.39 -8.36
N GLY A 91 2.74 9.58 -7.28
CA GLY A 91 4.19 9.71 -7.30
C GLY A 91 4.87 8.50 -7.95
N TYR A 92 4.48 7.28 -7.58
CA TYR A 92 5.02 6.07 -8.22
C TYR A 92 4.71 6.03 -9.71
N LYS A 93 3.45 6.20 -10.10
CA LYS A 93 3.04 6.14 -11.52
C LYS A 93 3.75 7.19 -12.37
N THR A 94 3.91 8.41 -11.84
CA THR A 94 4.44 9.55 -12.58
C THR A 94 5.96 9.57 -12.65
N LEU A 95 6.64 9.25 -11.53
CA LEU A 95 8.09 9.38 -11.42
C LEU A 95 8.83 8.07 -11.72
N VAL A 96 8.22 6.91 -11.44
CA VAL A 96 8.86 5.60 -11.65
C VAL A 96 8.20 4.86 -12.79
N GLY A 97 6.90 4.53 -12.67
CA GLY A 97 6.19 3.67 -13.62
C GLY A 97 6.25 4.18 -15.07
N ARG A 98 6.16 5.49 -15.30
CA ARG A 98 6.32 6.11 -16.63
C ARG A 98 7.69 5.94 -17.27
N HIS A 99 8.72 5.64 -16.49
CA HIS A 99 10.11 5.52 -16.94
C HIS A 99 10.60 4.08 -16.89
N LEU A 100 9.73 3.11 -16.62
CA LEU A 100 10.07 1.70 -16.71
C LEU A 100 10.15 1.26 -18.19
N PRO A 101 11.06 0.33 -18.54
CA PRO A 101 11.06 -0.26 -19.86
C PRO A 101 9.71 -0.95 -20.06
N TYR A 102 8.99 -0.56 -21.11
CA TYR A 102 7.79 -1.24 -21.54
C TYR A 102 8.21 -2.61 -22.08
N GLU A 103 8.24 -3.63 -21.21
CA GLU A 103 8.27 -5.02 -21.65
C GLU A 103 6.93 -5.23 -22.34
N ILE A 104 6.94 -5.14 -23.66
CA ILE A 104 5.79 -5.48 -24.48
C ILE A 104 5.40 -6.88 -24.02
N ASN A 105 4.12 -7.06 -23.68
CA ASN A 105 3.53 -8.39 -23.48
C ASN A 105 3.63 -9.26 -24.75
N GLU A 106 4.49 -8.94 -25.72
CA GLU A 106 4.77 -9.70 -26.94
C GLU A 106 5.07 -11.14 -26.63
N GLU A 107 5.91 -11.47 -25.63
CA GLU A 107 6.15 -12.88 -25.31
C GLU A 107 4.91 -13.60 -24.76
N ALA A 108 4.06 -12.91 -24.01
CA ALA A 108 2.85 -13.48 -23.41
C ALA A 108 1.71 -13.57 -24.43
N GLU A 109 1.51 -12.54 -25.26
CA GLU A 109 0.60 -12.50 -26.40
C GLU A 109 1.03 -13.49 -27.48
N GLU A 110 2.33 -13.62 -27.75
CA GLU A 110 2.87 -14.58 -28.72
C GLU A 110 2.70 -16.02 -28.21
N LYS A 111 3.00 -16.29 -26.93
CA LYS A 111 2.75 -17.61 -26.32
C LYS A 111 1.25 -17.94 -26.32
N ALA A 112 0.38 -16.98 -26.03
CA ALA A 112 -1.07 -17.15 -26.08
C ALA A 112 -1.59 -17.35 -27.53
N ALA A 113 -1.06 -16.60 -28.50
CA ALA A 113 -1.42 -16.72 -29.91
C ALA A 113 -0.95 -18.06 -30.52
N GLN A 114 0.24 -18.52 -30.15
CA GLN A 114 0.77 -19.82 -30.58
C GLN A 114 -0.03 -20.99 -29.99
N GLN A 115 -0.48 -20.89 -28.73
CA GLN A 115 -1.36 -21.90 -28.12
C GLN A 115 -2.76 -21.93 -28.77
N ALA A 116 -3.35 -20.76 -29.04
CA ALA A 116 -4.63 -20.65 -29.73
C ALA A 116 -4.57 -21.22 -31.17
N SER A 117 -3.45 -21.03 -31.88
CA SER A 117 -3.22 -21.60 -33.22
C SER A 117 -3.07 -23.13 -33.19
N LYS A 118 -2.41 -23.69 -32.17
CA LYS A 118 -2.28 -25.15 -31.99
C LYS A 118 -3.61 -25.82 -31.65
N GLN A 119 -4.46 -25.19 -30.86
CA GLN A 119 -5.80 -25.72 -30.53
C GLN A 119 -6.78 -25.70 -31.70
N ARG A 120 -6.61 -24.80 -32.68
CA ARG A 120 -7.46 -24.77 -33.89
C ARG A 120 -7.07 -25.80 -34.97
N LYS A 121 -5.91 -26.44 -34.83
CA LYS A 121 -5.38 -27.43 -35.79
C LYS A 121 -5.45 -28.88 -35.30
N ALA A 122 -5.95 -29.10 -34.07
CA ALA A 122 -6.30 -30.41 -33.53
C ALA A 122 -7.81 -30.63 -33.68
#